data_AF-A0A9N9TAD2-F1
#
_entry.id   AF-A0A9N9TAD2-F1
#
_cell.length_a   1.000
_cell.length_b   1.000
_cell.length_c   1.000
_cell.angle_alpha   90.00
_cell.angle_beta   90.00
_cell.angle_gamma   90.00
#
_symmetry.space_group_name_H-M   'P 1'
#
loop_
_entity.id
_entity.type
_entity.pdbx_description
1 polymer ?
#
loop_
_entity_poly.entity_id
_entity_poly.type
_entity_poly.pdbx_seq_one_letter_code
_entity_poly.pdbx_strand_id
1 'polypeptide(L)'
;MVIRISCVIIFGSGIHDEWQETSQILQTVSSSAYNVENTMQLFKSFEPSSSQLLLKSSVNSNTFAETIKFPIRLAQIFSYFPIYIGKQDEPLKFKWLYWRMGYSCVSFLLFVTEFIFVVVEAFKNKLTIIDIKVVVFHLGAVVQYILFFKLTYCWSKFIKEWSKVELHMRNYEIIENLKLKVACLASSIMFIAGVEHGLVNAYKLKDCFDKEPTAREAFQTFFTYAYEHIFHVIGYSFWLGSLIQFLNLQRTFYWSYTDVFVMLMGSALTYRLKQLSQKIKETTKIRVNDMVVWKTLRKDYIRISELCFIVNEKLSGIIIVCFLMDLYFVLVQLYGSLRNMDSVIEKVYFFLSFGLLLLRIFCMCIYGGAVYEEWKNIKFHLSTVSTSAYNAEMRFLQFYGIGKTEVDVALVQVEKALAALNDDCSNIEDDGDPDYEETDMSTSDDNEVALEKEEIPQKIKKCKNNKLSGRLEKLNL
;
A
#
# COMPACT_ATOMS: atom_id res chain seq x y z
N MET A 1 3.61 -5.58 -10.16
CA MET A 1 3.68 -7.02 -10.51
C MET A 1 2.64 -7.81 -9.72
N VAL A 2 2.58 -7.70 -8.38
CA VAL A 2 1.57 -8.38 -7.54
C VAL A 2 0.13 -8.02 -7.92
N ILE A 3 -0.18 -6.74 -8.17
CA ILE A 3 -1.53 -6.32 -8.61
C ILE A 3 -1.91 -6.94 -9.97
N ARG A 4 -0.94 -7.07 -10.88
CA ARG A 4 -1.15 -7.67 -12.21
C ARG A 4 -1.28 -9.19 -12.13
N ILE A 5 -0.53 -9.82 -11.25
CA ILE A 5 -0.56 -11.26 -10.98
C ILE A 5 -1.85 -11.64 -10.24
N SER A 6 -2.30 -10.88 -9.24
CA SER A 6 -3.55 -11.13 -8.52
C SER A 6 -4.77 -11.02 -9.45
N CYS A 7 -4.82 -10.05 -10.37
CA CYS A 7 -5.91 -9.96 -11.34
C CYS A 7 -5.89 -11.09 -12.39
N VAL A 8 -4.69 -11.52 -12.84
CA VAL A 8 -4.54 -12.60 -13.82
C VAL A 8 -4.83 -13.99 -13.20
N ILE A 9 -4.46 -14.20 -11.93
CA ILE A 9 -4.73 -15.46 -11.21
C ILE A 9 -6.24 -15.66 -10.95
N ILE A 10 -7.00 -14.58 -10.72
CA ILE A 10 -8.42 -14.69 -10.34
C ILE A 10 -9.36 -14.78 -11.56
N PHE A 11 -9.07 -14.09 -12.66
CA PHE A 11 -10.05 -13.94 -13.76
C PHE A 11 -9.67 -14.58 -15.10
N GLY A 12 -8.46 -15.13 -15.24
CA GLY A 12 -8.02 -15.71 -16.52
C GLY A 12 -7.94 -14.69 -17.66
N SER A 13 -7.23 -15.03 -18.72
CA SER A 13 -6.96 -14.14 -19.87
C SER A 13 -8.16 -13.91 -20.81
N GLY A 14 -9.38 -14.29 -20.41
CA GLY A 14 -10.54 -14.43 -21.31
C GLY A 14 -11.60 -13.33 -21.26
N ILE A 15 -11.53 -12.36 -20.34
CA ILE A 15 -12.58 -11.34 -20.17
C ILE A 15 -12.05 -9.97 -20.61
N HIS A 16 -11.67 -9.81 -21.88
CA HIS A 16 -11.24 -8.50 -22.41
C HIS A 16 -12.42 -7.72 -23.02
N ASP A 17 -13.43 -8.41 -23.55
CA ASP A 17 -14.48 -7.79 -24.37
C ASP A 17 -15.71 -7.35 -23.54
N GLU A 18 -16.09 -8.08 -22.49
CA GLU A 18 -17.21 -7.70 -21.59
C GLU A 18 -16.90 -6.49 -20.67
N TRP A 19 -15.62 -6.14 -20.51
CA TRP A 19 -15.21 -4.96 -19.71
C TRP A 19 -15.37 -3.63 -20.45
N GLN A 20 -15.45 -3.64 -21.79
CA GLN A 20 -15.70 -2.41 -22.55
C GLN A 20 -17.17 -1.96 -22.45
N GLU A 21 -18.11 -2.89 -22.43
CA GLU A 21 -19.54 -2.59 -22.31
C GLU A 21 -19.89 -2.11 -20.89
N THR A 22 -19.33 -2.73 -19.85
CA THR A 22 -19.55 -2.33 -18.46
C THR A 22 -18.90 -0.97 -18.13
N SER A 23 -17.75 -0.65 -18.74
CA SER A 23 -17.11 0.67 -18.64
C SER A 23 -17.92 1.78 -19.31
N GLN A 24 -18.64 1.50 -20.40
CA GLN A 24 -19.52 2.48 -21.06
C GLN A 24 -20.77 2.76 -20.22
N ILE A 25 -21.35 1.73 -19.59
CA ILE A 25 -22.52 1.89 -18.71
C ILE A 25 -22.14 2.72 -17.46
N LEU A 26 -20.96 2.50 -16.87
CA LEU A 26 -20.47 3.30 -15.74
C LEU A 26 -20.10 4.75 -16.10
N GLN A 27 -19.62 5.00 -17.32
CA GLN A 27 -19.43 6.37 -17.83
C GLN A 27 -20.76 7.10 -18.04
N THR A 28 -21.83 6.38 -18.39
CA THR A 28 -23.18 6.93 -18.60
C THR A 28 -23.88 7.26 -17.27
N VAL A 29 -23.61 6.48 -16.22
CA VAL A 29 -24.08 6.78 -14.84
C VAL A 29 -23.25 7.90 -14.20
N SER A 30 -21.96 8.01 -14.52
CA SER A 30 -21.11 9.12 -14.08
C SER A 30 -21.43 10.44 -14.78
N SER A 31 -21.94 10.42 -16.02
CA SER A 31 -22.29 11.63 -16.77
C SER A 31 -23.65 12.20 -16.36
N SER A 32 -24.57 11.39 -15.82
CA SER A 32 -25.85 11.90 -15.27
C SER A 32 -25.70 12.60 -13.92
N ALA A 33 -24.59 12.37 -13.20
CA ALA A 33 -24.21 13.11 -11.99
C ALA A 33 -23.44 14.41 -12.29
N TYR A 34 -23.14 14.68 -13.57
CA TYR A 34 -22.37 15.84 -14.03
C TYR A 34 -23.31 16.86 -14.69
N ASN A 35 -24.26 17.40 -13.93
CA ASN A 35 -25.11 18.49 -14.39
C ASN A 35 -25.20 19.63 -13.36
N VAL A 36 -24.04 20.06 -12.89
CA VAL A 36 -23.86 21.28 -12.09
C VAL A 36 -22.97 22.25 -12.88
N GLU A 37 -23.42 22.62 -14.09
CA GLU A 37 -22.66 23.52 -14.98
C GLU A 37 -23.19 24.97 -14.98
N ASN A 38 -24.04 25.35 -14.01
CA ASN A 38 -24.61 26.70 -13.94
C ASN A 38 -24.16 27.56 -12.75
N THR A 39 -23.14 27.16 -11.98
CA THR A 39 -22.64 27.96 -10.84
C THR A 39 -21.29 28.64 -11.08
N MET A 40 -20.62 28.35 -12.21
CA MET A 40 -19.22 28.72 -12.42
C MET A 40 -19.00 29.91 -13.36
N GLN A 41 -20.06 30.63 -13.75
CA GLN A 41 -19.94 31.87 -14.52
C GLN A 41 -19.96 33.15 -13.66
N LEU A 42 -20.15 33.06 -12.34
CA LEU A 42 -20.24 34.26 -11.48
C LEU A 42 -18.93 34.68 -10.77
N PHE A 43 -17.82 33.97 -10.99
CA PHE A 43 -16.53 34.25 -10.31
C PHE A 43 -15.41 34.70 -11.27
N LYS A 44 -15.76 35.55 -12.25
CA LYS A 44 -14.77 36.25 -13.11
C LYS A 44 -14.86 37.76 -12.94
N SER A 45 -14.59 38.24 -11.73
CA SER A 45 -13.95 39.53 -11.53
C SER A 45 -13.36 39.61 -10.11
N PHE A 46 -12.18 40.22 -10.02
CA PHE A 46 -11.43 40.66 -8.83
C PHE A 46 -10.36 39.75 -8.17
N GLU A 47 -9.15 40.33 -8.20
CA GLU A 47 -7.95 40.20 -7.35
C GLU A 47 -7.02 38.95 -7.41
N PRO A 48 -5.70 39.15 -7.67
CA PRO A 48 -4.71 38.07 -7.85
C PRO A 48 -4.10 37.50 -6.54
N SER A 49 -4.65 37.80 -5.36
CA SER A 49 -4.08 37.38 -4.06
C SER A 49 -4.71 36.10 -3.48
N SER A 50 -6.05 36.00 -3.49
CA SER A 50 -6.79 34.91 -2.85
C SER A 50 -6.69 33.58 -3.61
N SER A 51 -6.61 33.64 -4.94
CA SER A 51 -6.52 32.46 -5.81
C SER A 51 -5.18 31.73 -5.65
N GLN A 52 -4.07 32.44 -5.48
CA GLN A 52 -2.75 31.83 -5.25
C GLN A 52 -2.65 31.19 -3.86
N LEU A 53 -3.26 31.80 -2.84
CA LEU A 53 -3.34 31.24 -1.49
C LEU A 53 -4.23 29.98 -1.44
N LEU A 54 -5.37 29.99 -2.13
CA LEU A 54 -6.24 28.82 -2.27
C LEU A 54 -5.57 27.70 -3.07
N LEU A 55 -4.85 28.02 -4.15
CA LEU A 55 -4.08 27.05 -4.93
C LEU A 55 -2.95 26.45 -4.08
N LYS A 56 -2.17 27.26 -3.36
CA LYS A 56 -1.08 26.79 -2.47
C LYS A 56 -1.61 25.95 -1.30
N SER A 57 -2.75 26.34 -0.71
CA SER A 57 -3.45 25.55 0.31
C SER A 57 -3.94 24.21 -0.25
N SER A 58 -4.51 24.22 -1.46
CA SER A 58 -4.96 23.02 -2.16
C SER A 58 -3.80 22.08 -2.54
N VAL A 59 -2.68 22.61 -3.04
CA VAL A 59 -1.45 21.84 -3.36
C VAL A 59 -0.91 21.18 -2.09
N ASN A 60 -0.78 21.92 -0.99
CA ASN A 60 -0.29 21.38 0.28
C ASN A 60 -1.24 20.32 0.87
N SER A 61 -2.55 20.47 0.65
CA SER A 61 -3.56 19.55 1.17
C SER A 61 -3.58 18.17 0.48
N ASN A 62 -3.06 18.06 -0.75
CA ASN A 62 -3.08 16.84 -1.57
C ASN A 62 -1.73 16.11 -1.59
N THR A 63 -0.80 16.43 -0.69
CA THR A 63 0.39 15.59 -0.46
C THR A 63 -0.03 14.27 0.17
N PHE A 64 0.70 13.19 -0.12
CA PHE A 64 0.42 11.87 0.42
C PHE A 64 0.48 11.88 1.95
N ALA A 65 1.47 12.58 2.50
CA ALA A 65 1.66 12.74 3.94
C ALA A 65 0.46 13.38 4.63
N GLU A 66 -0.17 14.41 4.05
CA GLU A 66 -1.37 15.03 4.62
C GLU A 66 -2.63 14.19 4.40
N THR A 67 -2.76 13.64 3.20
CA THR A 67 -3.89 12.83 2.73
C THR A 67 -4.09 11.58 3.59
N ILE A 68 -3.00 10.90 3.97
CA ILE A 68 -3.05 9.63 4.70
C ILE A 68 -3.27 9.79 6.22
N LYS A 69 -3.18 11.00 6.78
CA LYS A 69 -3.33 11.25 8.23
C LYS A 69 -4.68 10.77 8.77
N PHE A 70 -5.78 11.10 8.08
CA PHE A 70 -7.12 10.71 8.53
C PHE A 70 -7.30 9.18 8.53
N PRO A 71 -7.00 8.46 7.43
CA PRO A 71 -7.02 7.00 7.44
C PRO A 71 -6.16 6.37 8.55
N ILE A 72 -4.97 6.89 8.83
CA ILE A 72 -4.14 6.35 9.93
C ILE A 72 -4.78 6.60 11.29
N ARG A 73 -5.38 7.78 11.52
CA ARG A 73 -6.12 8.04 12.78
C ARG A 73 -7.24 7.04 13.00
N LEU A 74 -7.96 6.69 11.94
CA LEU A 74 -9.03 5.70 11.98
C LEU A 74 -8.50 4.31 12.37
N ALA A 75 -7.37 3.89 11.80
CA ALA A 75 -6.68 2.64 12.16
C ALA A 75 -6.29 2.59 13.65
N GLN A 76 -5.79 3.72 14.17
CA GLN A 76 -5.26 3.82 15.52
C GLN A 76 -6.32 3.72 16.62
N ILE A 77 -7.58 4.02 16.33
CA ILE A 77 -8.71 3.78 17.25
C ILE A 77 -8.73 2.30 17.65
N PHE A 78 -8.45 1.42 16.68
CA PHE A 78 -8.48 -0.03 16.86
C PHE A 78 -7.12 -0.62 17.23
N SER A 79 -6.14 0.18 17.68
CA SER A 79 -4.75 -0.22 18.01
C SER A 79 -3.86 -0.51 16.80
N TYR A 80 -4.34 -0.26 15.58
CA TYR A 80 -3.58 -0.55 14.37
C TYR A 80 -2.68 0.60 13.96
N PHE A 81 -1.59 0.27 13.26
CA PHE A 81 -0.69 1.21 12.62
C PHE A 81 -0.22 2.39 13.52
N PRO A 82 0.54 2.11 14.60
CA PRO A 82 0.85 3.05 15.68
C PRO A 82 1.93 4.09 15.31
N ILE A 83 1.74 4.85 14.23
CA ILE A 83 2.60 5.96 13.82
C ILE A 83 2.29 7.21 14.65
N TYR A 84 3.32 7.94 15.06
CA TYR A 84 3.11 9.25 15.66
C TYR A 84 2.65 10.25 14.59
N ILE A 85 1.40 10.71 14.73
CA ILE A 85 0.83 11.81 13.94
C ILE A 85 1.01 13.08 14.78
N GLY A 86 1.99 13.89 14.44
CA GLY A 86 2.26 15.14 15.15
C GLY A 86 1.18 16.20 14.96
N LYS A 87 1.30 17.31 15.70
CA LYS A 87 0.44 18.50 15.51
C LYS A 87 0.81 19.20 14.20
N GLN A 88 -0.07 20.06 13.67
CA GLN A 88 0.07 20.76 12.37
C GLN A 88 1.54 21.02 12.01
N ASP A 89 1.96 20.46 10.87
CA ASP A 89 3.31 20.51 10.27
C ASP A 89 4.40 19.59 10.84
N GLU A 90 4.15 18.85 11.92
CA GLU A 90 5.11 17.83 12.37
C GLU A 90 5.10 16.58 11.47
N PRO A 91 6.28 16.08 11.07
CA PRO A 91 6.39 14.93 10.17
C PRO A 91 5.88 13.64 10.83
N LEU A 92 5.22 12.79 10.03
CA LEU A 92 4.83 11.44 10.41
C LEU A 92 6.09 10.63 10.77
N LYS A 93 6.23 10.27 12.05
CA LYS A 93 7.41 9.61 12.59
C LYS A 93 7.05 8.37 13.39
N PHE A 94 7.94 7.39 13.35
CA PHE A 94 7.89 6.30 14.30
C PHE A 94 8.44 6.77 15.65
N LYS A 95 7.74 6.46 16.75
CA LYS A 95 8.17 6.72 18.13
C LYS A 95 7.82 5.52 19.01
N TRP A 96 8.81 4.95 19.68
CA TRP A 96 8.61 3.82 20.61
C TRP A 96 7.81 4.23 21.86
N LEU A 97 8.15 5.37 22.46
CA LEU A 97 7.57 5.81 23.72
C LEU A 97 6.37 6.75 23.48
N TYR A 98 5.26 6.17 23.02
CA TYR A 98 3.99 6.86 22.83
C TYR A 98 2.83 5.92 23.15
N TRP A 99 1.78 6.41 23.82
CA TRP A 99 0.72 5.55 24.38
C TRP A 99 0.03 4.66 23.34
N ARG A 100 -0.12 5.13 22.08
CA ARG A 100 -0.70 4.31 20.99
C ARG A 100 0.20 3.14 20.59
N MET A 101 1.52 3.26 20.75
CA MET A 101 2.45 2.14 20.58
C MET A 101 2.22 1.09 21.67
N GLY A 102 2.13 1.52 22.94
CA GLY A 102 1.81 0.62 24.05
C GLY A 102 0.48 -0.11 23.85
N TYR A 103 -0.58 0.63 23.50
CA TYR A 103 -1.88 0.06 23.16
C TYR A 103 -1.79 -1.00 22.03
N SER A 104 -1.06 -0.67 20.96
CA SER A 104 -0.82 -1.59 19.83
C SER A 104 -0.07 -2.86 20.25
N CYS A 105 0.99 -2.74 21.06
CA CYS A 105 1.74 -3.89 21.55
C CYS A 105 0.90 -4.78 22.47
N VAL A 106 0.09 -4.20 23.36
CA VAL A 106 -0.81 -4.96 24.24
C VAL A 106 -1.85 -5.71 23.41
N SER A 107 -2.52 -5.05 22.45
CA SER A 107 -3.45 -5.72 21.55
C SER A 107 -2.80 -6.86 20.76
N PHE A 108 -1.55 -6.69 20.31
CA PHE A 108 -0.82 -7.76 19.63
C PHE A 108 -0.54 -8.97 20.52
N LEU A 109 -0.09 -8.75 21.76
CA LEU A 109 0.13 -9.84 22.72
C LEU A 109 -1.17 -10.60 23.00
N LEU A 110 -2.29 -9.88 23.11
CA LEU A 110 -3.62 -10.48 23.27
C LEU A 110 -4.04 -11.27 22.04
N PHE A 111 -3.80 -10.78 20.81
CA PHE A 111 -4.06 -11.55 19.59
C PHE A 111 -3.23 -12.82 19.48
N VAL A 112 -1.95 -12.77 19.82
CA VAL A 112 -1.09 -13.96 19.84
C VAL A 112 -1.60 -14.96 20.88
N THR A 113 -1.99 -14.48 22.06
CA THR A 113 -2.54 -15.33 23.12
C THR A 113 -3.82 -16.01 22.67
N GLU A 114 -4.80 -15.26 22.13
CA GLU A 114 -6.04 -15.85 21.60
C GLU A 114 -5.78 -16.81 20.44
N PHE A 115 -4.84 -16.49 19.55
CA PHE A 115 -4.47 -17.39 18.46
C PHE A 115 -3.94 -18.74 18.98
N ILE A 116 -3.13 -18.74 20.05
CA ILE A 116 -2.67 -19.97 20.69
C ILE A 116 -3.85 -20.77 21.25
N PHE A 117 -4.80 -20.13 21.95
CA PHE A 117 -6.00 -20.81 22.45
C PHE A 117 -6.83 -21.43 21.33
N VAL A 118 -7.07 -20.69 20.24
CA VAL A 118 -7.79 -21.17 19.06
C VAL A 118 -7.10 -22.38 18.43
N VAL A 119 -5.77 -22.34 18.29
CA VAL A 119 -5.00 -23.45 17.72
C VAL A 119 -5.10 -24.68 18.62
N VAL A 120 -4.86 -24.52 19.93
CA VAL A 120 -4.95 -25.62 20.89
C VAL A 120 -6.34 -26.26 20.86
N GLU A 121 -7.41 -25.46 20.85
CA GLU A 121 -8.78 -25.98 20.79
C GLU A 121 -9.07 -26.71 19.47
N ALA A 122 -8.63 -26.15 18.33
CA ALA A 122 -8.83 -26.75 17.02
C ALA A 122 -8.17 -28.13 16.87
N PHE A 123 -7.09 -28.39 17.62
CA PHE A 123 -6.36 -29.67 17.60
C PHE A 123 -6.86 -30.69 18.65
N LYS A 124 -7.74 -30.32 19.58
CA LYS A 124 -8.32 -31.27 20.55
C LYS A 124 -9.33 -32.23 19.91
N ASN A 125 -10.06 -31.74 18.91
CA ASN A 125 -11.13 -32.48 18.23
C ASN A 125 -10.77 -32.73 16.76
N LYS A 126 -11.64 -33.46 16.04
CA LYS A 126 -11.51 -33.58 14.58
C LYS A 126 -11.73 -32.20 13.96
N LEU A 127 -10.70 -31.72 13.25
CA LEU A 127 -10.70 -30.41 12.63
C LEU A 127 -11.87 -30.26 11.63
N THR A 128 -12.78 -29.33 11.90
CA THR A 128 -13.88 -28.98 10.99
C THR A 128 -13.54 -27.73 10.17
N ILE A 129 -14.30 -27.47 9.10
CA ILE A 129 -14.16 -26.25 8.30
C ILE A 129 -14.42 -24.99 9.14
N ILE A 130 -15.30 -25.09 10.15
CA ILE A 130 -15.59 -23.98 11.07
C ILE A 130 -14.34 -23.66 11.91
N ASP A 131 -13.65 -24.68 12.42
CA ASP A 131 -12.42 -24.50 13.20
C ASP A 131 -11.31 -23.86 12.35
N ILE A 132 -11.11 -24.34 11.12
CA ILE A 132 -10.12 -23.76 10.20
C ILE A 132 -10.44 -22.29 9.93
N LYS A 133 -11.72 -21.94 9.71
CA LYS A 133 -12.14 -20.55 9.52
C LYS A 133 -11.77 -19.67 10.72
N VAL A 134 -11.98 -20.17 11.94
CA VAL A 134 -11.60 -19.45 13.17
C VAL A 134 -10.08 -19.32 13.27
N VAL A 135 -9.32 -20.38 13.02
CA VAL A 135 -7.84 -20.37 13.00
C VAL A 135 -7.32 -19.34 12.00
N VAL A 136 -7.80 -19.36 10.75
CA VAL A 136 -7.37 -18.44 9.70
C VAL A 136 -7.72 -17.00 10.06
N PHE A 137 -8.91 -16.74 10.60
CA PHE A 137 -9.31 -15.39 11.05
C PHE A 137 -8.35 -14.82 12.11
N HIS A 138 -7.93 -15.62 13.09
CA HIS A 138 -7.02 -15.19 14.15
C HIS A 138 -5.57 -15.07 13.65
N LEU A 139 -5.11 -16.03 12.85
CA LEU A 139 -3.79 -15.97 12.20
C LEU A 139 -3.66 -14.71 11.34
N GLY A 140 -4.73 -14.35 10.62
CA GLY A 140 -4.77 -13.17 9.78
C GLY A 140 -4.47 -11.90 10.53
N ALA A 141 -5.08 -11.69 11.69
CA ALA A 141 -4.81 -10.52 12.53
C ALA A 141 -3.36 -10.44 12.99
N VAL A 142 -2.75 -11.57 13.37
CA VAL A 142 -1.33 -11.65 13.77
C VAL A 142 -0.40 -11.29 12.60
N VAL A 143 -0.63 -11.89 11.43
CA VAL A 143 0.19 -11.63 10.23
C VAL A 143 0.03 -10.18 9.74
N GLN A 144 -1.21 -9.69 9.69
CA GLN A 144 -1.53 -8.31 9.32
C GLN A 144 -0.83 -7.31 10.26
N TYR A 145 -0.87 -7.55 11.58
CA TYR A 145 -0.13 -6.76 12.56
C TYR A 145 1.37 -6.72 12.25
N ILE A 146 2.02 -7.88 12.06
CA ILE A 146 3.46 -7.95 11.79
C ILE A 146 3.83 -7.14 10.53
N LEU A 147 3.04 -7.26 9.46
CA LEU A 147 3.28 -6.55 8.21
C LEU A 147 3.12 -5.04 8.36
N PHE A 148 2.06 -4.57 9.01
CA PHE A 148 1.86 -3.14 9.25
C PHE A 148 2.84 -2.58 10.28
N PHE A 149 3.28 -3.36 11.26
CA PHE A 149 4.32 -2.96 12.19
C PHE A 149 5.65 -2.75 11.46
N LYS A 150 6.03 -3.67 10.56
CA LYS A 150 7.19 -3.51 9.68
C LYS A 150 7.10 -2.24 8.84
N LEU A 151 5.92 -1.94 8.30
CA LEU A 151 5.66 -0.70 7.57
C LEU A 151 5.77 0.54 8.48
N THR A 152 5.26 0.47 9.70
CA THR A 152 5.31 1.54 10.73
C THR A 152 6.77 1.91 11.01
N TYR A 153 7.63 0.90 11.19
CA TYR A 153 9.05 1.09 11.47
C TYR A 153 9.78 1.82 10.33
N CYS A 154 9.41 1.54 9.07
CA CYS A 154 9.99 2.18 7.89
C CYS A 154 9.23 3.42 7.41
N TRP A 155 8.17 3.84 8.11
CA TRP A 155 7.19 4.81 7.61
C TRP A 155 7.79 6.15 7.23
N SER A 156 8.71 6.68 8.03
CA SER A 156 9.35 7.96 7.71
C SER A 156 10.19 7.90 6.44
N LYS A 157 10.87 6.78 6.17
CA LYS A 157 11.58 6.58 4.90
C LYS A 157 10.58 6.46 3.75
N PHE A 158 9.49 5.70 3.96
CA PHE A 158 8.42 5.54 2.99
C PHE A 158 7.82 6.89 2.57
N ILE A 159 7.41 7.73 3.52
CA ILE A 159 6.86 9.08 3.25
C ILE A 159 7.87 9.97 2.52
N LYS A 160 9.16 9.90 2.85
CA LYS A 160 10.19 10.69 2.16
C LYS A 160 10.26 10.38 0.66
N GLU A 161 10.10 9.13 0.26
CA GLU A 161 10.09 8.76 -1.17
C GLU A 161 8.89 9.39 -1.90
N TRP A 162 7.72 9.45 -1.26
CA TRP A 162 6.57 10.21 -1.78
C TRP A 162 6.89 11.70 -1.91
N SER A 163 7.40 12.31 -0.84
CA SER A 163 7.70 13.75 -0.83
C SER A 163 8.74 14.15 -1.91
N LYS A 164 9.70 13.28 -2.24
CA LYS A 164 10.65 13.53 -3.34
C LYS A 164 9.95 13.68 -4.68
N VAL A 165 8.99 12.81 -4.99
CA VAL A 165 8.21 12.89 -6.24
C VAL A 165 7.30 14.12 -6.22
N GLU A 166 6.61 14.35 -5.12
CA GLU A 166 5.68 15.47 -4.95
C GLU A 166 6.36 16.84 -5.07
N LEU A 167 7.61 16.96 -4.59
CA LEU A 167 8.39 18.19 -4.72
C LEU A 167 8.67 18.54 -6.18
N HIS A 168 9.01 17.55 -7.01
CA HIS A 168 9.24 17.74 -8.44
C HIS A 168 7.94 18.00 -9.20
N MET A 169 6.84 17.39 -8.75
CA MET A 169 5.52 17.55 -9.34
C MET A 169 4.69 18.71 -8.75
N ARG A 170 5.27 19.60 -7.95
CA ARG A 170 4.55 20.67 -7.25
C ARG A 170 3.79 21.64 -8.17
N ASN A 171 4.23 21.76 -9.43
CA ASN A 171 3.66 22.65 -10.43
C ASN A 171 2.63 21.94 -11.34
N TYR A 172 2.33 20.67 -11.08
CA TYR A 172 1.28 19.95 -11.82
C TYR A 172 -0.10 20.40 -11.36
N GLU A 173 -1.06 20.32 -12.27
CA GLU A 173 -2.45 20.68 -11.99
C GLU A 173 -3.07 19.74 -10.95
N ILE A 174 -3.94 20.31 -10.10
CA ILE A 174 -4.73 19.55 -9.14
C ILE A 174 -5.98 19.04 -9.86
N ILE A 175 -6.04 17.73 -10.07
CA ILE A 175 -7.10 17.10 -10.88
C ILE A 175 -8.35 16.80 -10.04
N GLU A 176 -8.16 16.41 -8.79
CA GLU A 176 -9.22 16.04 -7.87
C GLU A 176 -8.78 16.32 -6.43
N ASN A 177 -9.75 16.39 -5.52
CA ASN A 177 -9.48 16.49 -4.09
C ASN A 177 -9.16 15.10 -3.52
N LEU A 178 -7.89 14.71 -3.65
CA LEU A 178 -7.39 13.41 -3.20
C LEU A 178 -7.65 13.20 -1.69
N LYS A 179 -7.45 14.24 -0.88
CA LYS A 179 -7.69 14.21 0.57
C LYS A 179 -9.13 13.84 0.92
N LEU A 180 -10.10 14.47 0.26
CA LEU A 180 -11.52 14.15 0.47
C LEU A 180 -11.85 12.74 -0.01
N LYS A 181 -11.35 12.35 -1.19
CA LYS A 181 -11.56 11.03 -1.78
C LYS A 181 -11.08 9.90 -0.86
N VAL A 182 -9.84 9.99 -0.35
CA VAL A 182 -9.30 8.98 0.57
C VAL A 182 -10.04 8.94 1.90
N ALA A 183 -10.47 10.10 2.40
CA ALA A 183 -11.17 10.18 3.68
C ALA A 183 -12.57 9.59 3.56
N CYS A 184 -13.26 9.88 2.46
CA CYS A 184 -14.55 9.29 2.13
C CYS A 184 -14.43 7.77 1.98
N LEU A 185 -13.49 7.29 1.17
CA LEU A 185 -13.26 5.87 0.94
C LEU A 185 -12.96 5.11 2.24
N ALA A 186 -12.07 5.63 3.08
CA ALA A 186 -11.75 5.01 4.36
C ALA A 186 -12.94 5.04 5.32
N SER A 187 -13.68 6.15 5.40
CA SER A 187 -14.82 6.28 6.31
C SER A 187 -15.97 5.37 5.90
N SER A 188 -16.31 5.31 4.61
CA SER A 188 -17.45 4.54 4.12
C SER A 188 -17.28 3.05 4.34
N ILE A 189 -16.14 2.48 3.93
CA ILE A 189 -15.88 1.04 4.06
C ILE A 189 -15.77 0.63 5.55
N MET A 190 -15.09 1.44 6.36
CA MET A 190 -14.96 1.14 7.79
C MET A 190 -16.30 1.28 8.53
N PHE A 191 -17.14 2.24 8.15
CA PHE A 191 -18.49 2.37 8.69
C PHE A 191 -19.34 1.15 8.33
N ILE A 192 -19.33 0.72 7.06
CA ILE A 192 -20.06 -0.45 6.59
C ILE A 192 -19.61 -1.71 7.35
N ALA A 193 -18.30 -1.92 7.51
CA ALA A 193 -17.76 -3.03 8.29
C ALA A 193 -18.19 -2.99 9.77
N GLY A 194 -18.25 -1.81 10.37
CA GLY A 194 -18.73 -1.62 11.74
C GLY A 194 -20.22 -1.93 11.89
N VAL A 195 -21.05 -1.48 10.94
CA VAL A 195 -22.49 -1.77 10.91
C VAL A 195 -22.74 -3.27 10.73
N GLU A 196 -22.04 -3.91 9.80
CA GLU A 196 -22.13 -5.36 9.59
C GLU A 196 -21.79 -6.12 10.87
N HIS A 197 -20.63 -5.83 11.46
CA HIS A 197 -20.20 -6.48 12.70
C HIS A 197 -21.19 -6.25 13.86
N GLY A 198 -21.68 -5.02 14.00
CA GLY A 198 -22.65 -4.65 15.03
C GLY A 198 -23.97 -5.41 14.87
N LEU A 199 -24.52 -5.46 13.65
CA LEU A 199 -25.77 -6.15 13.36
C LEU A 199 -25.69 -7.65 13.65
N VAL A 200 -24.58 -8.29 13.28
CA VAL A 200 -24.38 -9.73 13.52
C VAL A 200 -24.33 -10.04 15.01
N ASN A 201 -23.56 -9.27 15.77
CA ASN A 201 -23.44 -9.49 17.20
C ASN A 201 -24.73 -9.12 17.94
N ALA A 202 -25.43 -8.06 17.52
CA ALA A 202 -26.73 -7.69 18.08
C ALA A 202 -27.77 -8.79 17.85
N TYR A 203 -27.79 -9.40 16.66
CA TYR A 203 -28.69 -10.53 16.37
C TYR A 203 -28.39 -11.74 17.24
N LYS A 204 -27.12 -12.17 17.30
CA LYS A 204 -26.70 -13.30 18.15
C LYS A 204 -27.02 -13.06 19.63
N LEU A 205 -26.80 -11.84 20.11
CA LEU A 205 -27.11 -11.46 21.47
C LEU A 205 -28.63 -11.50 21.71
N LYS A 206 -29.44 -10.95 20.80
CA LYS A 206 -30.90 -11.01 20.88
C LYS A 206 -31.40 -12.45 20.98
N ASP A 207 -30.88 -13.35 20.14
CA ASP A 207 -31.25 -14.77 20.18
C ASP A 207 -30.94 -15.41 21.55
N CYS A 208 -29.87 -14.98 22.24
CA CYS A 208 -29.59 -15.41 23.61
C CYS A 208 -30.59 -14.81 24.62
N PHE A 209 -30.96 -13.53 24.47
CA PHE A 209 -31.99 -12.89 25.30
C PHE A 209 -33.38 -13.51 25.15
N ASP A 210 -33.71 -14.03 23.96
CA ASP A 210 -34.99 -14.71 23.72
C ASP A 210 -35.03 -16.11 24.36
N LYS A 211 -33.86 -16.71 24.65
CA LYS A 211 -33.72 -18.07 25.21
C LYS A 211 -33.49 -18.11 26.71
N GLU A 212 -32.82 -17.10 27.25
CA GLU A 212 -32.40 -17.06 28.66
C GLU A 212 -33.33 -16.16 29.50
N PRO A 213 -33.65 -16.54 30.75
CA PRO A 213 -34.63 -15.81 31.56
C PRO A 213 -34.09 -14.49 32.12
N THR A 214 -32.76 -14.33 32.23
CA THR A 214 -32.14 -13.09 32.72
C THR A 214 -31.09 -12.55 31.76
N ALA A 215 -30.89 -11.22 31.79
CA ALA A 215 -29.86 -10.56 30.99
C ALA A 215 -28.45 -11.10 31.28
N ARG A 216 -28.17 -11.46 32.55
CA ARG A 216 -26.87 -11.99 32.96
C ARG A 216 -26.59 -13.34 32.31
N GLU A 217 -27.58 -14.23 32.29
CA GLU A 217 -27.49 -15.54 31.64
C GLU A 217 -27.39 -15.37 30.13
N ALA A 218 -28.17 -14.46 29.52
CA ALA A 218 -28.06 -14.15 28.10
C ALA A 218 -26.64 -13.72 27.69
N PHE A 219 -26.00 -12.82 28.45
CA PHE A 219 -24.61 -12.43 28.20
C PHE A 219 -23.62 -13.58 28.44
N GLN A 220 -23.85 -14.40 29.46
CA GLN A 220 -23.00 -15.56 29.74
C GLN A 220 -23.08 -16.58 28.60
N THR A 221 -24.28 -16.95 28.15
CA THR A 221 -24.52 -17.84 27.03
C THR A 221 -23.92 -17.27 25.74
N PHE A 222 -24.13 -15.98 25.46
CA PHE A 222 -23.54 -15.31 24.30
C PHE A 222 -22.00 -15.41 24.29
N PHE A 223 -21.34 -15.03 25.40
CA PHE A 223 -19.87 -15.01 25.46
C PHE A 223 -19.26 -16.42 25.47
N THR A 224 -19.84 -17.35 26.22
CA THR A 224 -19.34 -18.73 26.29
C THR A 224 -19.48 -19.44 24.95
N TYR A 225 -20.58 -19.21 24.23
CA TYR A 225 -20.78 -19.75 22.89
C TYR A 225 -19.88 -19.08 21.84
N ALA A 226 -19.76 -17.74 21.86
CA ALA A 226 -18.94 -17.01 20.89
C ALA A 226 -17.43 -17.28 21.03
N TYR A 227 -16.97 -17.57 22.26
CA TYR A 227 -15.56 -17.67 22.62
C TYR A 227 -15.24 -18.96 23.39
N GLU A 228 -15.83 -20.07 22.95
CA GLU A 228 -15.69 -21.40 23.53
C GLU A 228 -14.22 -21.79 23.78
N HIS A 229 -13.34 -21.52 22.80
CA HIS A 229 -11.90 -21.76 22.87
C HIS A 229 -11.17 -21.10 24.07
N ILE A 230 -11.75 -20.05 24.67
CA ILE A 230 -11.22 -19.42 25.88
C ILE A 230 -11.98 -19.91 27.11
N PHE A 231 -13.32 -19.92 27.06
CA PHE A 231 -14.14 -20.24 28.23
C PHE A 231 -14.19 -21.73 28.60
N HIS A 232 -13.71 -22.62 27.74
CA HIS A 232 -13.41 -24.01 28.11
C HIS A 232 -12.22 -24.15 29.06
N VAL A 233 -11.28 -23.20 29.06
CA VAL A 233 -10.06 -23.25 29.87
C VAL A 233 -10.13 -22.27 31.04
N ILE A 234 -10.71 -21.09 30.80
CA ILE A 234 -10.82 -20.01 31.79
C ILE A 234 -12.27 -19.84 32.19
N GLY A 235 -12.55 -19.77 33.49
CA GLY A 235 -13.91 -19.54 34.00
C GLY A 235 -14.54 -18.25 33.45
N TYR A 236 -15.85 -18.28 33.23
CA TYR A 236 -16.59 -17.13 32.70
C TYR A 236 -16.44 -15.89 33.59
N SER A 237 -16.19 -14.75 32.94
CA SER A 237 -16.25 -13.42 33.54
C SER A 237 -16.78 -12.44 32.49
N PHE A 238 -17.74 -11.60 32.88
CA PHE A 238 -18.33 -10.59 31.99
C PHE A 238 -17.26 -9.64 31.41
N TRP A 239 -16.28 -9.25 32.23
CA TRP A 239 -15.20 -8.35 31.81
C TRP A 239 -14.25 -9.01 30.82
N LEU A 240 -13.94 -10.29 31.01
CA LEU A 240 -13.13 -11.06 30.07
C LEU A 240 -13.87 -11.24 28.74
N GLY A 241 -15.16 -11.59 28.78
CA GLY A 241 -16.00 -11.71 27.58
C GLY A 241 -16.08 -10.39 26.80
N SER A 242 -16.24 -9.27 27.51
CA SER A 242 -16.24 -7.92 26.93
C SER A 242 -14.89 -7.57 26.28
N LEU A 243 -13.78 -7.93 26.92
CA LEU A 243 -12.43 -7.73 26.37
C LEU A 243 -12.24 -8.54 25.07
N ILE A 244 -12.60 -9.82 25.07
CA ILE A 244 -12.48 -10.71 23.90
C ILE A 244 -13.40 -10.20 22.77
N GLN A 245 -14.59 -9.74 23.08
CA GLN A 245 -15.49 -9.10 22.11
C GLN A 245 -14.87 -7.86 21.48
N PHE A 246 -14.19 -7.03 22.28
CA PHE A 246 -13.46 -5.87 21.78
C PHE A 246 -12.27 -6.29 20.90
N LEU A 247 -11.55 -7.35 21.25
CA LEU A 247 -10.47 -7.91 20.41
C LEU A 247 -11.02 -8.48 19.09
N ASN A 248 -12.18 -9.12 19.12
CA ASN A 248 -12.88 -9.60 17.92
C ASN A 248 -13.25 -8.42 16.99
N LEU A 249 -13.80 -7.35 17.58
CA LEU A 249 -14.07 -6.09 16.86
C LEU A 249 -12.79 -5.54 16.21
N GLN A 250 -11.69 -5.45 16.96
CA GLN A 250 -10.40 -5.00 16.43
C GLN A 250 -9.95 -5.87 15.25
N ARG A 251 -10.05 -7.21 15.33
CA ARG A 251 -9.70 -8.11 14.21
C ARG A 251 -10.54 -7.86 12.97
N THR A 252 -11.86 -7.69 13.11
CA THR A 252 -12.73 -7.34 11.98
C THR A 252 -12.28 -6.03 11.33
N PHE A 253 -11.95 -5.02 12.12
CA PHE A 253 -11.44 -3.75 11.60
C PHE A 253 -10.05 -3.83 10.99
N TYR A 254 -9.15 -4.69 11.51
CA TYR A 254 -7.83 -4.92 10.91
C TYR A 254 -7.95 -5.49 9.51
N TRP A 255 -8.85 -6.46 9.33
CA TRP A 255 -9.12 -7.05 8.03
C TRP A 255 -9.66 -5.99 7.06
N SER A 256 -10.76 -5.33 7.39
CA SER A 256 -11.36 -4.30 6.52
C SER A 256 -10.42 -3.13 6.24
N TYR A 257 -9.62 -2.71 7.23
CA TYR A 257 -8.66 -1.62 7.05
C TYR A 257 -7.51 -2.02 6.11
N THR A 258 -7.09 -3.28 6.12
CA THR A 258 -6.01 -3.76 5.25
C THR A 258 -6.41 -3.59 3.78
N ASP A 259 -7.63 -3.97 3.41
CA ASP A 259 -8.19 -3.74 2.07
C ASP A 259 -8.25 -2.25 1.73
N VAL A 260 -8.82 -1.45 2.64
CA VAL A 260 -8.92 0.00 2.47
C VAL A 260 -7.54 0.59 2.23
N PHE A 261 -6.54 0.19 3.01
CA PHE A 261 -5.18 0.69 2.87
C PHE A 261 -4.60 0.38 1.48
N VAL A 262 -4.83 -0.82 0.94
CA VAL A 262 -4.42 -1.14 -0.45
C VAL A 262 -5.14 -0.23 -1.46
N MET A 263 -6.45 0.02 -1.30
CA MET A 263 -7.20 0.93 -2.17
C MET A 263 -6.71 2.38 -2.09
N LEU A 264 -6.33 2.84 -0.90
CA LEU A 264 -5.77 4.18 -0.66
C LEU A 264 -4.43 4.35 -1.39
N MET A 265 -3.58 3.34 -1.33
CA MET A 265 -2.28 3.34 -2.01
C MET A 265 -2.45 3.33 -3.54
N GLY A 266 -3.38 2.52 -4.05
CA GLY A 266 -3.77 2.53 -5.47
C GLY A 266 -4.30 3.90 -5.90
N SER A 267 -5.16 4.53 -5.09
CA SER A 267 -5.70 5.87 -5.34
C SER A 267 -4.61 6.94 -5.41
N ALA A 268 -3.68 6.95 -4.46
CA ALA A 268 -2.60 7.95 -4.41
C ALA A 268 -1.62 7.80 -5.59
N LEU A 269 -1.27 6.57 -5.96
CA LEU A 269 -0.43 6.32 -7.15
C LEU A 269 -1.13 6.72 -8.44
N THR A 270 -2.41 6.33 -8.58
CA THR A 270 -3.24 6.68 -9.74
C THR A 270 -3.34 8.20 -9.87
N TYR A 271 -3.53 8.92 -8.78
CA TYR A 271 -3.57 10.39 -8.78
C TYR A 271 -2.29 11.01 -9.37
N ARG A 272 -1.10 10.54 -8.93
CA ARG A 272 0.18 11.05 -9.45
C ARG A 272 0.38 10.69 -10.93
N LEU A 273 0.02 9.47 -11.33
CA LEU A 273 0.07 9.08 -12.74
C LEU A 273 -0.89 9.89 -13.61
N LYS A 274 -2.09 10.22 -13.11
CA LYS A 274 -3.05 11.10 -13.81
C LYS A 274 -2.48 12.50 -14.03
N GLN A 275 -1.81 13.08 -13.03
CA GLN A 275 -1.12 14.36 -13.18
C GLN A 275 -0.11 14.33 -14.32
N LEU A 276 0.70 13.27 -14.38
CA LEU A 276 1.65 13.08 -15.47
C LEU A 276 0.96 12.89 -16.83
N SER A 277 -0.04 12.01 -16.89
CA SER A 277 -0.82 11.68 -18.09
C SER A 277 -1.47 12.91 -18.71
N GLN A 278 -2.12 13.75 -17.89
CA GLN A 278 -2.73 15.00 -18.35
C GLN A 278 -1.69 15.99 -18.87
N LYS A 279 -0.56 16.14 -18.17
CA LYS A 279 0.50 17.05 -18.64
C LYS A 279 1.08 16.61 -19.97
N ILE A 280 1.28 15.30 -20.18
CA ILE A 280 1.74 14.74 -21.46
C ILE A 280 0.69 14.99 -22.55
N LYS A 281 -0.59 14.74 -22.27
CA LYS A 281 -1.70 14.97 -23.20
C LYS A 281 -1.75 16.43 -23.66
N GLU A 282 -1.63 17.39 -22.74
CA GLU A 282 -1.61 18.82 -23.06
C GLU A 282 -0.40 19.21 -23.90
N THR A 283 0.80 18.78 -23.49
CA THR A 283 2.06 19.05 -24.19
C THR A 283 2.03 18.52 -25.62
N THR A 284 1.41 17.34 -25.79
CA THR A 284 1.17 16.71 -27.08
C THR A 284 0.20 17.52 -27.94
N LYS A 285 -0.93 17.94 -27.35
CA LYS A 285 -1.98 18.69 -28.05
C LYS A 285 -1.49 20.03 -28.58
N ILE A 286 -0.69 20.77 -27.80
CA ILE A 286 -0.13 22.06 -28.20
C ILE A 286 1.16 21.94 -29.04
N ARG A 287 1.60 20.70 -29.33
CA ARG A 287 2.75 20.38 -30.19
C ARG A 287 4.06 21.04 -29.74
N VAL A 288 4.34 21.02 -28.42
CA VAL A 288 5.58 21.60 -27.87
C VAL A 288 6.80 20.87 -28.45
N ASN A 289 7.66 21.60 -29.16
CA ASN A 289 8.96 21.10 -29.60
C ASN A 289 10.11 21.68 -28.75
N ASP A 290 9.96 21.60 -27.43
CA ASP A 290 10.97 22.04 -26.45
C ASP A 290 11.55 20.82 -25.75
N MET A 291 12.85 20.55 -25.99
CA MET A 291 13.57 19.44 -25.37
C MET A 291 13.60 19.52 -23.84
N VAL A 292 13.61 20.73 -23.26
CA VAL A 292 13.65 20.91 -21.80
C VAL A 292 12.35 20.42 -21.16
N VAL A 293 11.21 20.69 -21.80
CA VAL A 293 9.89 20.23 -21.34
C VAL A 293 9.81 18.71 -21.38
N TRP A 294 10.16 18.09 -22.51
CA TRP A 294 10.13 16.63 -22.66
C TRP A 294 11.12 15.90 -21.75
N LYS A 295 12.31 16.47 -21.54
CA LYS A 295 13.29 15.97 -20.57
C LYS A 295 12.77 16.03 -19.14
N THR A 296 11.99 17.05 -18.80
CA THR A 296 11.35 17.17 -17.48
C THR A 296 10.28 16.09 -17.31
N LEU A 297 9.39 15.93 -18.29
CA LEU A 297 8.37 14.87 -18.30
C LEU A 297 8.98 13.47 -18.18
N ARG A 298 10.11 13.21 -18.86
CA ARG A 298 10.85 11.95 -18.73
C ARG A 298 11.36 11.73 -17.32
N LYS A 299 12.00 12.73 -16.72
CA LYS A 299 12.51 12.62 -15.35
C LYS A 299 11.37 12.37 -14.36
N ASP A 300 10.23 13.04 -14.53
CA ASP A 300 9.06 12.84 -13.66
C ASP A 300 8.43 11.45 -13.85
N TYR A 301 8.35 10.96 -15.09
CA TYR A 301 7.95 9.59 -15.38
C TYR A 301 8.84 8.55 -14.68
N ILE A 302 10.16 8.71 -14.77
CA ILE A 302 11.12 7.81 -14.08
C ILE A 302 10.90 7.86 -12.57
N ARG A 303 10.76 9.05 -11.98
CA ARG A 303 10.53 9.21 -10.53
C ARG A 303 9.25 8.53 -10.06
N ILE A 304 8.13 8.69 -10.78
CA ILE A 304 6.88 8.01 -10.42
C ILE A 304 7.02 6.50 -10.58
N SER A 305 7.74 6.04 -11.61
CA SER A 305 7.98 4.61 -11.84
C SER A 305 8.81 3.99 -10.71
N GLU A 306 9.86 4.67 -10.26
CA GLU A 306 10.66 4.28 -9.09
C GLU A 306 9.80 4.26 -7.82
N LEU A 307 8.93 5.25 -7.62
CA LEU A 307 8.00 5.28 -6.51
C LEU A 307 7.03 4.09 -6.53
N CYS A 308 6.46 3.75 -7.69
CA CYS A 308 5.62 2.56 -7.86
C CYS A 308 6.36 1.27 -7.45
N PHE A 309 7.65 1.15 -7.82
CA PHE A 309 8.49 0.01 -7.42
C PHE A 309 8.68 -0.04 -5.90
N ILE A 310 9.06 1.08 -5.29
CA ILE A 310 9.27 1.17 -3.84
C ILE A 310 7.97 0.84 -3.08
N VAL A 311 6.83 1.36 -3.55
CA VAL A 311 5.52 1.08 -2.96
C VAL A 311 5.18 -0.40 -3.07
N ASN A 312 5.37 -1.01 -4.25
CA ASN A 312 5.14 -2.45 -4.43
C ASN A 312 6.08 -3.29 -3.55
N GLU A 313 7.36 -2.92 -3.42
CA GLU A 313 8.32 -3.62 -2.56
C GLU A 313 7.86 -3.61 -1.10
N LYS A 314 7.47 -2.44 -0.57
CA LYS A 314 7.05 -2.30 0.84
C LYS A 314 5.67 -2.90 1.13
N LEU A 315 4.78 -2.94 0.14
CA LEU A 315 3.38 -3.38 0.32
C LEU A 315 3.07 -4.76 -0.23
N SER A 316 3.97 -5.40 -0.98
CA SER A 316 3.74 -6.71 -1.62
C SER A 316 3.16 -7.75 -0.65
N GLY A 317 3.77 -7.91 0.54
CA GLY A 317 3.27 -8.84 1.56
C GLY A 317 1.87 -8.49 2.08
N ILE A 318 1.58 -7.19 2.27
CA ILE A 318 0.25 -6.72 2.69
C ILE A 318 -0.79 -7.04 1.62
N ILE A 319 -0.47 -6.75 0.36
CA ILE A 319 -1.36 -7.02 -0.78
C ILE A 319 -1.63 -8.53 -0.89
N ILE A 320 -0.60 -9.37 -0.79
CA ILE A 320 -0.76 -10.84 -0.86
C ILE A 320 -1.67 -11.35 0.25
N VAL A 321 -1.41 -10.94 1.51
CA VAL A 321 -2.23 -11.38 2.65
C VAL A 321 -3.67 -10.89 2.53
N CYS A 322 -3.89 -9.67 2.03
CA CYS A 322 -5.21 -9.12 1.75
C CYS A 322 -5.98 -10.03 0.77
N PHE A 323 -5.43 -10.25 -0.43
CA PHE A 323 -6.07 -11.07 -1.45
C PHE A 323 -6.27 -12.54 -1.00
N LEU A 324 -5.30 -13.14 -0.31
CA LEU A 324 -5.42 -14.51 0.18
C LEU A 324 -6.53 -14.64 1.24
N MET A 325 -6.62 -13.69 2.17
CA MET A 325 -7.67 -13.65 3.17
C MET A 325 -9.04 -13.50 2.51
N ASP A 326 -9.19 -12.52 1.63
CA ASP A 326 -10.47 -12.26 0.97
C ASP A 326 -10.92 -13.45 0.14
N LEU A 327 -10.01 -14.04 -0.64
CA LEU A 327 -10.29 -15.25 -1.43
C LEU A 327 -10.69 -16.42 -0.52
N TYR A 328 -9.97 -16.65 0.58
CA TYR A 328 -10.31 -17.69 1.54
C TYR A 328 -11.73 -17.52 2.09
N PHE A 329 -12.09 -16.31 2.54
CA PHE A 329 -13.41 -16.06 3.10
C PHE A 329 -14.53 -16.10 2.05
N VAL A 330 -14.26 -15.71 0.80
CA VAL A 330 -15.19 -15.92 -0.32
C VAL A 330 -15.45 -17.41 -0.51
N LEU A 331 -14.41 -18.24 -0.52
CA LEU A 331 -14.55 -19.69 -0.70
C LEU A 331 -15.31 -20.33 0.48
N VAL A 332 -15.02 -19.91 1.70
CA VAL A 332 -15.73 -20.40 2.90
C VAL A 332 -17.20 -19.99 2.89
N GLN A 333 -17.52 -18.75 2.50
CA GLN A 333 -18.89 -18.30 2.38
C GLN A 333 -19.61 -19.01 1.23
N LEU A 334 -18.97 -19.19 0.07
CA LEU A 334 -19.52 -19.95 -1.04
C LEU A 334 -19.82 -21.40 -0.63
N TYR A 335 -18.92 -22.06 0.09
CA TYR A 335 -19.18 -23.39 0.66
C TYR A 335 -20.37 -23.35 1.63
N GLY A 336 -20.45 -22.34 2.49
CA GLY A 336 -21.56 -22.11 3.41
C GLY A 336 -22.91 -21.89 2.71
N SER A 337 -22.91 -21.34 1.49
CA SER A 337 -24.13 -21.14 0.68
C SER A 337 -24.79 -22.44 0.24
N LEU A 338 -24.01 -23.54 0.17
CA LEU A 338 -24.50 -24.86 -0.21
C LEU A 338 -25.28 -25.55 0.92
N ARG A 339 -25.16 -25.05 2.16
CA ARG A 339 -25.90 -25.55 3.32
C ARG A 339 -27.30 -24.96 3.34
N ASN A 340 -28.29 -25.78 3.69
CA ASN A 340 -29.64 -25.30 3.95
C ASN A 340 -29.64 -24.31 5.11
N MET A 341 -30.08 -23.08 4.84
CA MET A 341 -30.31 -22.05 5.84
C MET A 341 -31.81 -22.02 6.11
N ASP A 342 -32.21 -22.31 7.35
CA ASP A 342 -33.63 -22.43 7.71
C ASP A 342 -34.23 -21.06 8.09
N SER A 343 -33.41 -20.16 8.65
CA SER A 343 -33.82 -18.83 9.08
C SER A 343 -33.69 -17.78 7.96
N VAL A 344 -34.72 -16.95 7.78
CA VAL A 344 -34.67 -15.78 6.87
C VAL A 344 -33.54 -14.82 7.28
N ILE A 345 -33.30 -14.68 8.57
CA ILE A 345 -32.27 -13.76 9.08
C ILE A 345 -30.88 -14.31 8.77
N GLU A 346 -30.67 -15.62 8.91
CA GLU A 346 -29.41 -16.28 8.53
C GLU A 346 -29.13 -16.09 7.03
N LYS A 347 -30.15 -16.22 6.18
CA LYS A 347 -30.04 -15.94 4.74
C LYS A 347 -29.66 -14.49 4.47
N VAL A 348 -30.39 -13.53 5.04
CA VAL A 348 -30.12 -12.09 4.82
C VAL A 348 -28.70 -11.73 5.26
N TYR A 349 -28.28 -12.21 6.44
CA TYR A 349 -26.91 -12.03 6.92
C TYR A 349 -25.90 -12.63 5.94
N PHE A 350 -26.11 -13.87 5.53
CA PHE A 350 -25.22 -14.57 4.61
C PHE A 350 -25.02 -13.77 3.31
N PHE A 351 -26.11 -13.36 2.65
CA PHE A 351 -26.03 -12.61 1.40
C PHE A 351 -25.44 -11.21 1.58
N LEU A 352 -25.75 -10.53 2.69
CA LEU A 352 -25.18 -9.22 2.98
C LEU A 352 -23.67 -9.30 3.21
N SER A 353 -23.22 -10.23 4.05
CA SER A 353 -21.80 -10.43 4.34
C SER A 353 -21.01 -10.86 3.09
N PHE A 354 -21.58 -11.78 2.31
CA PHE A 354 -20.98 -12.22 1.05
C PHE A 354 -20.91 -11.11 0.01
N GLY A 355 -22.01 -10.36 -0.16
CA GLY A 355 -22.04 -9.21 -1.07
C GLY A 355 -21.04 -8.13 -0.69
N LEU A 356 -20.90 -7.81 0.61
CA LEU A 356 -19.93 -6.83 1.10
C LEU A 356 -18.48 -7.28 0.87
N LEU A 357 -18.19 -8.57 1.09
CA LEU A 357 -16.87 -9.13 0.82
C LEU A 357 -16.53 -9.06 -0.68
N LEU A 358 -17.46 -9.46 -1.56
CA LEU A 358 -17.27 -9.34 -3.01
C LEU A 358 -17.09 -7.88 -3.45
N LEU A 359 -17.89 -6.97 -2.90
CA LEU A 359 -17.79 -5.54 -3.19
C LEU A 359 -16.40 -5.00 -2.80
N ARG A 360 -15.85 -5.41 -1.65
CA ARG A 360 -14.50 -5.02 -1.21
C ARG A 360 -13.42 -5.50 -2.16
N ILE A 361 -13.47 -6.78 -2.57
CA ILE A 361 -12.52 -7.34 -3.54
C ILE A 361 -12.62 -6.60 -4.87
N PHE A 362 -13.85 -6.35 -5.34
CA PHE A 362 -14.08 -5.60 -6.57
C PHE A 362 -13.52 -4.17 -6.50
N CYS A 363 -13.77 -3.45 -5.42
CA CYS A 363 -13.18 -2.13 -5.16
C CYS A 363 -11.65 -2.21 -5.17
N MET A 364 -11.06 -3.18 -4.48
CA MET A 364 -9.61 -3.38 -4.44
C MET A 364 -9.03 -3.61 -5.84
N CYS A 365 -9.68 -4.43 -6.65
CA CYS A 365 -9.30 -4.65 -8.05
C CYS A 365 -9.39 -3.38 -8.89
N ILE A 366 -10.44 -2.57 -8.72
CA ILE A 366 -10.59 -1.27 -9.42
C ILE A 366 -9.45 -0.33 -9.05
N TYR A 367 -9.23 -0.09 -7.75
CA TYR A 367 -8.21 0.87 -7.30
C TYR A 367 -6.78 0.39 -7.59
N GLY A 368 -6.53 -0.92 -7.56
CA GLY A 368 -5.27 -1.50 -7.99
C GLY A 368 -5.07 -1.42 -9.51
N GLY A 369 -6.10 -1.77 -10.28
CA GLY A 369 -6.11 -1.76 -11.74
C GLY A 369 -5.98 -0.37 -12.34
N ALA A 370 -6.55 0.65 -11.71
CA ALA A 370 -6.49 2.05 -12.15
C ALA A 370 -5.05 2.57 -12.32
N VAL A 371 -4.11 2.09 -11.52
CA VAL A 371 -2.67 2.41 -11.66
C VAL A 371 -2.15 1.95 -13.02
N TYR A 372 -2.53 0.74 -13.44
CA TYR A 372 -2.12 0.15 -14.71
C TYR A 372 -2.87 0.76 -15.90
N GLU A 373 -4.14 1.10 -15.73
CA GLU A 373 -4.91 1.82 -16.75
C GLU A 373 -4.30 3.19 -17.05
N GLU A 374 -3.94 3.95 -16.03
CA GLU A 374 -3.30 5.26 -16.25
C GLU A 374 -1.91 5.15 -16.87
N TRP A 375 -1.19 4.08 -16.56
CA TRP A 375 0.05 3.77 -17.26
C TRP A 375 -0.17 3.54 -18.77
N LYS A 376 -1.23 2.82 -19.15
CA LYS A 376 -1.63 2.66 -20.56
C LYS A 376 -2.02 4.00 -21.19
N ASN A 377 -2.71 4.88 -20.47
CA ASN A 377 -3.09 6.21 -20.97
C ASN A 377 -1.85 7.06 -21.29
N ILE A 378 -0.82 7.03 -20.44
CA ILE A 378 0.46 7.70 -20.72
C ILE A 378 1.05 7.18 -22.03
N LYS A 379 1.11 5.85 -22.21
CA LYS A 379 1.61 5.23 -23.45
C LYS A 379 0.80 5.65 -24.67
N PHE A 380 -0.53 5.67 -24.55
CA PHE A 380 -1.41 6.11 -25.62
C PHE A 380 -1.13 7.56 -26.01
N HIS A 381 -1.09 8.50 -25.05
CA HIS A 381 -0.80 9.90 -25.34
C HIS A 381 0.56 10.11 -26.00
N LEU A 382 1.60 9.41 -25.52
CA LEU A 382 2.93 9.43 -26.15
C LEU A 382 2.91 8.94 -27.60
N SER A 383 2.09 7.93 -27.93
CA SER A 383 1.96 7.43 -29.31
C SER A 383 1.26 8.41 -30.26
N THR A 384 0.49 9.37 -29.74
CA THR A 384 -0.27 10.35 -30.55
C THR A 384 0.48 11.64 -30.87
N VAL A 385 1.77 11.74 -30.50
CA VAL A 385 2.56 12.95 -30.72
C VAL A 385 2.83 13.18 -32.21
N SER A 386 2.55 14.40 -32.69
CA SER A 386 2.79 14.78 -34.08
C SER A 386 4.28 14.78 -34.43
N THR A 387 4.60 14.50 -35.69
CA THR A 387 5.98 14.53 -36.20
C THR A 387 6.67 15.88 -35.97
N SER A 388 5.90 16.97 -35.94
CA SER A 388 6.39 18.34 -35.66
C SER A 388 6.89 18.57 -34.23
N ALA A 389 6.47 17.72 -33.28
CA ALA A 389 6.87 17.78 -31.86
C ALA A 389 7.75 16.58 -31.47
N TYR A 390 8.17 15.77 -32.45
CA TYR A 390 8.94 14.56 -32.26
C TYR A 390 10.42 14.90 -32.04
N ASN A 391 10.94 14.62 -30.85
CA ASN A 391 12.35 14.82 -30.49
C ASN A 391 12.96 13.59 -29.81
N ALA A 392 14.26 13.63 -29.52
CA ALA A 392 15.00 12.50 -28.93
C ALA A 392 14.45 12.08 -27.56
N GLU A 393 14.01 13.03 -26.72
CA GLU A 393 13.44 12.76 -25.40
C GLU A 393 12.06 12.09 -25.52
N MET A 394 11.27 12.46 -26.52
CA MET A 394 9.99 11.82 -26.81
C MET A 394 10.19 10.40 -27.36
N ARG A 395 11.17 10.18 -28.24
CA ARG A 395 11.57 8.84 -28.70
C ARG A 395 11.98 7.96 -27.52
N PHE A 396 12.74 8.50 -26.56
CA PHE A 396 13.08 7.78 -25.33
C PHE A 396 11.83 7.42 -24.55
N LEU A 397 10.95 8.38 -24.26
CA LEU A 397 9.71 8.13 -23.52
C LEU A 397 8.81 7.09 -24.21
N GLN A 398 8.75 7.11 -25.54
CA GLN A 398 8.07 6.06 -26.31
C GLN A 398 8.78 4.73 -26.16
N PHE A 399 10.10 4.63 -26.36
CA PHE A 399 10.81 3.35 -26.22
C PHE A 399 10.68 2.75 -24.80
N TYR A 400 10.93 3.55 -23.78
CA TYR A 400 10.87 3.12 -22.38
C TYR A 400 9.42 2.93 -21.88
N GLY A 401 8.48 3.75 -22.35
CA GLY A 401 7.05 3.61 -22.04
C GLY A 401 6.36 2.47 -22.80
N ILE A 402 6.89 2.05 -23.96
CA ILE A 402 6.30 1.03 -24.81
C ILE A 402 6.81 -0.38 -24.49
N GLY A 403 8.03 -0.56 -23.95
CA GLY A 403 8.44 -1.87 -23.43
C GLY A 403 9.89 -2.01 -22.94
N LYS A 404 10.06 -2.13 -21.61
CA LYS A 404 11.00 -3.01 -20.87
C LYS A 404 11.09 -2.58 -19.40
N THR A 405 10.01 -2.74 -18.65
CA THR A 405 9.96 -2.29 -17.24
C THR A 405 10.83 -3.12 -16.26
N GLU A 406 11.30 -4.31 -16.63
CA GLU A 406 12.06 -5.17 -15.71
C GLU A 406 13.59 -5.05 -15.86
N VAL A 407 14.10 -5.06 -17.09
CA VAL A 407 15.55 -4.99 -17.35
C VAL A 407 16.11 -3.60 -17.10
N ASP A 408 15.33 -2.55 -17.37
CA ASP A 408 15.82 -1.18 -17.33
C ASP A 408 15.73 -0.57 -15.91
N VAL A 409 14.75 -1.00 -15.09
CA VAL A 409 14.74 -0.65 -13.66
C VAL A 409 15.90 -1.35 -12.94
N ALA A 410 16.22 -2.59 -13.31
CA ALA A 410 17.42 -3.27 -12.83
C ALA A 410 18.70 -2.54 -13.28
N LEU A 411 18.78 -2.08 -14.53
CA LEU A 411 19.90 -1.27 -15.03
C LEU A 411 20.04 0.05 -14.29
N VAL A 412 18.96 0.78 -14.02
CA VAL A 412 19.00 2.03 -13.24
C VAL A 412 19.42 1.76 -11.78
N GLN A 413 19.01 0.63 -11.18
CA GLN A 413 19.50 0.24 -9.86
C GLN A 413 20.97 -0.18 -9.87
N VAL A 414 21.43 -0.85 -10.93
CA VAL A 414 22.83 -1.20 -11.16
C VAL A 414 23.67 0.05 -11.37
N GLU A 415 23.20 1.04 -12.15
CA GLU A 415 23.86 2.34 -12.34
C GLU A 415 23.93 3.14 -11.04
N LYS A 416 22.87 3.16 -10.23
CA LYS A 416 22.88 3.78 -8.88
C LYS A 416 23.84 3.06 -7.92
N ALA A 417 23.92 1.73 -7.98
CA ALA A 417 24.86 0.94 -7.19
C ALA A 417 26.32 1.16 -7.64
N LEU A 418 26.55 1.32 -8.95
CA LEU A 418 27.85 1.68 -9.53
C LEU A 418 28.28 3.10 -9.16
N ALA A 419 27.35 4.06 -9.16
CA ALA A 419 27.62 5.43 -8.74
C ALA A 419 27.99 5.51 -7.25
N ALA A 420 27.26 4.79 -6.38
CA ALA A 420 27.59 4.70 -4.96
C ALA A 420 28.95 4.02 -4.70
N LEU A 421 29.30 3.01 -5.50
CA LEU A 421 30.63 2.37 -5.44
C LEU A 421 31.77 3.29 -5.91
N ASN A 422 31.50 4.22 -6.83
CA ASN A 422 32.48 5.20 -7.27
C ASN A 422 32.70 6.30 -6.21
N ASP A 423 31.64 6.79 -5.56
CA ASP A 423 31.74 7.75 -4.44
C ASP A 423 32.48 7.13 -3.23
N ASP A 424 32.23 5.86 -2.91
CA ASP A 424 32.94 5.15 -1.83
C ASP A 424 34.41 4.88 -2.17
N CYS A 425 34.79 4.76 -3.44
CA CYS A 425 36.19 4.60 -3.84
C CYS A 425 36.97 5.92 -3.81
N SER A 426 36.33 7.05 -4.12
CA SER A 426 36.96 8.37 -4.02
C SER A 426 37.20 8.84 -2.58
N ASN A 427 36.50 8.26 -1.60
CA ASN A 427 36.68 8.57 -0.18
C ASN A 427 37.75 7.70 0.52
N ILE A 428 38.44 6.82 -0.22
CA ILE A 428 39.52 5.96 0.33
C ILE A 428 40.91 6.51 -0.02
N GLU A 429 41.02 7.53 -0.88
CA GLU A 429 42.30 8.13 -1.27
C GLU A 429 42.81 9.24 -0.33
N ASP A 430 42.14 9.53 0.79
CA ASP A 430 42.47 10.71 1.62
C ASP A 430 42.59 10.44 3.14
N ASP A 431 42.85 9.19 3.55
CA ASP A 431 43.32 8.89 4.93
C ASP A 431 44.82 8.54 4.88
N GLY A 432 45.65 9.59 4.71
CA GLY A 432 47.07 9.52 5.03
C GLY A 432 47.26 9.60 6.55
N ASP A 433 47.54 8.47 7.18
CA ASP A 433 47.89 8.38 8.61
C ASP A 433 49.39 8.74 8.81
N PRO A 434 49.72 9.80 9.57
CA PRO A 434 51.10 10.18 9.86
C PRO A 434 51.47 9.68 11.24
N ASP A 435 51.98 8.45 11.37
CA ASP A 435 52.74 8.01 12.55
C ASP A 435 53.37 6.64 12.29
N TYR A 436 54.56 6.62 11.68
CA TYR A 436 55.51 5.51 11.86
C TYR A 436 56.93 6.07 11.93
N GLU A 437 57.53 5.91 13.11
CA GLU A 437 58.89 6.27 13.46
C GLU A 437 59.93 5.57 12.57
N GLU A 438 60.97 6.33 12.23
CA GLU A 438 62.21 5.91 11.61
C GLU A 438 62.92 4.82 12.43
N THR A 439 63.41 3.78 11.75
CA THR A 439 64.67 3.13 12.15
C THR A 439 65.49 2.80 10.91
N ASP A 440 66.71 3.34 10.89
CA ASP A 440 67.73 3.27 9.85
C ASP A 440 68.16 1.83 9.46
N MET A 441 68.36 1.57 8.16
CA MET A 441 69.70 1.25 7.59
C MET A 441 69.69 1.05 6.05
N SER A 442 70.35 1.99 5.38
CA SER A 442 71.29 1.85 4.25
C SER A 442 71.05 0.89 3.06
N THR A 443 70.99 1.56 1.88
CA THR A 443 71.75 1.31 0.63
C THR A 443 71.32 0.22 -0.37
N SER A 444 70.91 0.73 -1.55
CA SER A 444 71.30 0.34 -2.91
C SER A 444 70.96 -1.08 -3.39
N ASP A 445 69.96 -1.21 -4.27
CA ASP A 445 70.21 -1.08 -5.71
C ASP A 445 68.90 -1.15 -6.51
N ASP A 446 68.79 -0.24 -7.47
CA ASP A 446 67.70 -0.05 -8.40
C ASP A 446 67.43 -1.29 -9.25
N ASN A 447 66.23 -1.89 -9.17
CA ASN A 447 65.60 -2.64 -10.29
C ASN A 447 64.15 -3.14 -10.05
N GLU A 448 63.32 -2.47 -9.25
CA GLU A 448 61.94 -2.99 -8.99
C GLU A 448 60.80 -1.96 -9.03
N VAL A 449 60.99 -0.79 -9.65
CA VAL A 449 59.93 0.25 -9.72
C VAL A 449 59.01 0.11 -10.95
N ALA A 450 59.25 -0.86 -11.84
CA ALA A 450 58.45 -1.06 -13.05
C ALA A 450 57.34 -2.13 -12.93
N LEU A 451 57.34 -2.97 -11.88
CA LEU A 451 56.37 -4.07 -11.73
C LEU A 451 55.22 -3.77 -10.74
N GLU A 452 55.35 -2.75 -9.89
CA GLU A 452 54.35 -2.48 -8.85
C GLU A 452 53.22 -1.52 -9.30
N LYS A 453 53.43 -0.75 -10.38
CA LYS A 453 52.41 0.16 -10.94
C LYS A 453 51.31 -0.54 -11.78
N GLU A 454 51.50 -1.80 -12.17
CA GLU A 454 50.46 -2.59 -12.85
C GLU A 454 49.68 -3.53 -11.91
N GLU A 455 50.21 -3.87 -10.73
CA GLU A 455 49.54 -4.75 -9.78
C GLU A 455 48.34 -4.09 -9.07
N ILE A 456 48.43 -2.79 -8.76
CA ILE A 456 47.35 -2.05 -8.07
C ILE A 456 46.10 -1.91 -8.96
N PRO A 457 46.20 -1.50 -10.25
CA PRO A 457 45.05 -1.51 -11.15
C PRO A 457 44.43 -2.90 -11.33
N GLN A 458 45.24 -3.96 -11.34
CA GLN A 458 44.76 -5.33 -11.46
C GLN A 458 44.06 -5.85 -10.19
N LYS A 459 44.59 -5.54 -9.00
CA LYS A 459 43.95 -5.87 -7.71
C LYS A 459 42.63 -5.12 -7.53
N ILE A 460 42.54 -3.85 -7.93
CA ILE A 460 41.29 -3.06 -7.93
C ILE A 460 40.28 -3.64 -8.93
N LYS A 461 40.72 -4.03 -10.12
CA LYS A 461 39.85 -4.64 -11.15
C LYS A 461 39.35 -6.02 -10.73
N LYS A 462 40.19 -6.83 -10.06
CA LYS A 462 39.83 -8.14 -9.50
C LYS A 462 38.88 -8.02 -8.30
N CYS A 463 39.07 -7.01 -7.44
CA CYS A 463 38.17 -6.72 -6.32
C CYS A 463 36.81 -6.21 -6.81
N LYS A 464 36.78 -5.32 -7.82
CA LYS A 464 35.54 -4.89 -8.48
C LYS A 464 34.79 -6.07 -9.11
N ASN A 465 35.48 -6.98 -9.82
CA ASN A 465 34.85 -8.14 -10.45
C ASN A 465 34.31 -9.16 -9.42
N ASN A 466 35.05 -9.47 -8.35
CA ASN A 466 34.59 -10.43 -7.34
C ASN A 466 33.42 -9.88 -6.51
N LYS A 467 33.41 -8.57 -6.21
CA LYS A 467 32.33 -7.92 -5.44
C LYS A 467 31.06 -7.72 -6.29
N LEU A 468 31.21 -7.55 -7.61
CA LEU A 468 30.10 -7.51 -8.56
C LEU A 468 29.51 -8.92 -8.79
N SER A 469 30.36 -9.94 -8.94
CA SER A 469 29.95 -11.35 -9.08
C SER A 469 29.20 -11.86 -7.85
N GLY A 470 29.71 -11.62 -6.63
CA GLY A 470 29.03 -12.02 -5.39
C GLY A 470 27.75 -11.24 -5.06
N ARG A 471 27.47 -10.13 -5.75
CA ARG A 471 26.19 -9.38 -5.64
C ARG A 471 25.21 -9.74 -6.75
N LEU A 472 25.67 -10.07 -7.96
CA LEU A 472 24.84 -10.61 -9.04
C LEU A 472 24.28 -11.99 -8.67
N GLU A 473 25.08 -12.84 -8.03
CA GLU A 473 24.67 -14.17 -7.54
C GLU A 473 23.63 -14.10 -6.41
N LYS A 474 23.54 -12.97 -5.70
CA LYS A 474 22.50 -12.70 -4.69
C LYS A 474 21.22 -12.07 -5.24
N LEU A 475 21.20 -11.70 -6.53
CA LEU A 475 20.07 -11.04 -7.19
C LEU A 475 19.27 -11.97 -8.12
N ASN A 476 19.64 -13.26 -8.27
CA ASN A 476 18.99 -14.23 -9.18
C ASN A 476 18.58 -13.61 -10.54
N LEU A 477 19.59 -13.18 -11.29
CA LEU A 477 19.55 -13.09 -12.75
C LEU A 477 20.21 -14.35 -13.34
#